data_AF-A0A1Z8U1S9-F1
#
_entry.id   AF-A0A1Z8U1S9-F1
#
_cell.length_a   1.000
_cell.length_b   1.000
_cell.length_c   1.000
_cell.angle_alpha   90.00
_cell.angle_beta   90.00
_cell.angle_gamma   90.00
#
_symmetry.space_group_name_H-M   'P 1'
#
loop_
_entity.id
_entity.type
_entity.pdbx_description
1 polymer ?
#
loop_
_entity_poly.entity_id
_entity_poly.type
_entity_poly.pdbx_seq_one_letter_code
_entity_poly.pdbx_strand_id
1 'polypeptide(L)'
;MKFPFLCTFSLLTACHVFSADWPKFGGLMGNFASSETGLRKIWDADEPVKVWHAEVGLGFSSVVEANGHAYTQGYSNGKNTIFCFQAETGKVVWKKQYPSPLGDNFFKGGSRATPVIKNENLYLLSHSGDFYSMNAKNGKINWSLNLIKDLRGIRPTWGYAGSPLVTDDSIVINTGALKSSLVALDPVDGEVLWRNGIYKASYSTPVKRQKYNQCLLFHGEGLTIHNLENGDELASYQHKTRYGINASQPLEIADRILVSSAYGKGSALVDFSSNSPKVLWKTEKVSSQIASQVLNEGFVFGIHGQAGSSSRFATLFCLDVEKGRVLWQKKGFGLGSVILVDKTLVVLSEEGELALVEANSVKYKELARFQILSGKENWIPPTFSNGRLYCRSSDGILVCLKMMK
;
A
#
# COMPACT_ATOMS: atom_id res chain seq x y z
N MET A 1 5.97 38.65 60.93
CA MET A 1 6.10 38.42 59.48
C MET A 1 5.75 36.98 59.18
N LYS A 2 4.60 36.72 58.54
CA LYS A 2 4.21 35.39 58.04
C LYS A 2 4.06 35.52 56.53
N PHE A 3 4.89 34.81 55.75
CA PHE A 3 4.75 34.71 54.30
C PHE A 3 3.88 33.49 53.96
N PRO A 4 2.91 33.58 53.03
CA PRO A 4 2.16 32.43 52.57
C PRO A 4 2.94 31.70 51.46
N PHE A 5 3.01 30.37 51.55
CA PHE A 5 3.46 29.51 50.48
C PHE A 5 2.34 29.40 49.43
N LEU A 6 2.60 29.86 48.21
CA LEU A 6 1.73 29.66 47.06
C LEU A 6 2.18 28.37 46.35
N CYS A 7 1.39 27.30 46.47
CA CYS A 7 1.59 26.08 45.67
C CYS A 7 1.01 26.29 44.27
N THR A 8 1.88 26.51 43.29
CA THR A 8 1.52 26.51 41.86
C THR A 8 1.38 25.07 41.37
N PHE A 9 0.15 24.64 41.09
CA PHE A 9 -0.13 23.38 40.41
C PHE A 9 0.12 23.59 38.89
N SER A 10 1.24 23.11 38.37
CA SER A 10 1.46 23.05 36.91
C SER A 10 0.60 21.94 36.32
N LEU A 11 -0.46 22.31 35.60
CA LEU A 11 -1.15 21.40 34.69
C LEU A 11 -0.18 21.04 33.55
N LEU A 12 0.38 19.83 33.59
CA LEU A 12 1.00 19.20 32.43
C LEU A 12 -0.12 18.77 31.47
N THR A 13 -0.50 19.66 30.55
CA THR A 13 -1.23 19.24 29.34
C THR A 13 -0.30 18.35 28.52
N ALA A 14 -0.57 17.05 28.53
CA ALA A 14 0.04 16.12 27.60
C ALA A 14 -0.41 16.52 26.18
N CYS A 15 0.42 17.29 25.46
CA CYS A 15 0.32 17.37 24.01
C CYS A 15 0.65 15.97 23.49
N HIS A 16 -0.38 15.18 23.21
CA HIS A 16 -0.23 14.03 22.34
C HIS A 16 0.30 14.56 21.00
N VAL A 17 1.55 14.26 20.68
CA VAL A 17 2.13 14.53 19.37
C VAL A 17 1.41 13.58 18.40
N PHE A 18 0.28 14.04 17.87
CA PHE A 18 -0.46 13.36 16.82
C PHE A 18 0.30 13.57 15.51
N SER A 19 1.34 12.76 15.29
CA SER A 19 1.93 12.71 13.97
C SER A 19 2.44 11.33 13.62
N ALA A 20 1.77 10.70 12.65
CA ALA A 20 2.32 9.57 11.93
C ALA A 20 2.16 9.84 10.44
N ASP A 21 3.27 10.20 9.80
CA ASP A 21 3.34 10.27 8.35
C ASP A 21 3.04 8.88 7.74
N TRP A 22 2.50 8.90 6.53
CA TRP A 22 2.24 7.73 5.71
C TRP A 22 3.01 7.84 4.39
N PRO A 23 4.35 7.73 4.41
CA PRO A 23 5.20 8.21 3.32
C PRO A 23 5.28 7.27 2.11
N LYS A 24 4.73 6.05 2.21
CA LYS A 24 4.84 5.00 1.19
C LYS A 24 3.60 4.12 1.18
N PHE A 25 3.49 3.27 0.15
CA PHE A 25 2.40 2.30 0.03
C PHE A 25 2.32 1.40 1.29
N GLY A 26 1.14 1.36 1.91
CA GLY A 26 0.93 0.61 3.15
C GLY A 26 1.47 1.27 4.42
N GLY A 27 1.89 2.53 4.35
CA GLY A 27 2.28 3.32 5.52
C GLY A 27 3.73 3.12 5.95
N LEU A 28 4.09 3.67 7.11
CA LEU A 28 5.46 3.67 7.61
C LEU A 28 6.11 2.27 7.63
N MET A 29 5.33 1.26 8.01
CA MET A 29 5.77 -0.14 8.08
C MET A 29 5.48 -0.95 6.82
N GLY A 30 4.71 -0.41 5.85
CA GLY A 30 4.32 -1.11 4.62
C GLY A 30 3.31 -2.25 4.83
N ASN A 31 2.63 -2.28 5.98
CA ASN A 31 1.72 -3.35 6.40
C ASN A 31 0.25 -2.89 6.52
N PHE A 32 -0.07 -1.70 6.01
CA PHE A 32 -1.41 -1.11 6.00
C PHE A 32 -2.01 -0.91 7.40
N ALA A 33 -1.15 -0.73 8.42
CA ALA A 33 -1.56 -0.39 9.77
C ALA A 33 -1.05 1.00 10.18
N SER A 34 -1.93 1.82 10.74
CA SER A 34 -1.56 3.08 11.39
C SER A 34 -1.25 2.85 12.87
N SER A 35 -0.25 3.54 13.39
CA SER A 35 0.03 3.63 14.83
C SER A 35 -0.81 4.70 15.53
N GLU A 36 -1.57 5.51 14.79
CA GLU A 36 -2.44 6.52 15.38
C GLU A 36 -3.61 5.90 16.14
N THR A 37 -4.07 6.65 17.14
CA THR A 37 -5.22 6.31 17.99
C THR A 37 -6.22 7.46 17.98
N GLY A 38 -7.44 7.24 18.50
CA GLY A 38 -8.46 8.29 18.58
C GLY A 38 -9.35 8.37 17.34
N LEU A 39 -9.35 7.31 16.51
CA LEU A 39 -10.32 7.15 15.44
C LEU A 39 -11.74 7.23 16.02
N ARG A 40 -12.60 8.06 15.43
CA ARG A 40 -14.01 8.14 15.81
C ARG A 40 -14.71 6.84 15.39
N LYS A 41 -15.16 6.07 16.38
CA LYS A 41 -15.83 4.77 16.21
C LYS A 41 -17.35 4.84 16.35
N ILE A 42 -17.86 5.85 17.06
CA ILE A 42 -19.29 6.08 17.31
C ILE A 42 -19.70 7.33 16.54
N TRP A 43 -20.68 7.16 15.65
CA TRP A 43 -21.12 8.19 14.72
C TRP A 43 -22.59 8.59 14.91
N ASP A 44 -23.41 7.74 15.53
CA ASP A 44 -24.85 7.97 15.69
C ASP A 44 -25.51 8.31 14.35
N ALA A 45 -25.95 9.56 14.15
CA ALA A 45 -26.49 10.07 12.88
C ALA A 45 -25.51 10.97 12.10
N ASP A 46 -24.30 11.21 12.62
CA ASP A 46 -23.28 12.03 11.97
C ASP A 46 -22.56 11.28 10.85
N GLU A 47 -22.00 12.05 9.92
CA GLU A 47 -21.12 11.56 8.86
C GLU A 47 -19.72 12.20 8.93
N PRO A 48 -18.69 11.56 8.37
CA PRO A 48 -17.35 12.15 8.32
C PRO A 48 -17.32 13.46 7.54
N VAL A 49 -16.75 14.50 8.15
CA VAL A 49 -16.58 15.79 7.49
C VAL A 49 -15.58 15.65 6.35
N LYS A 50 -16.03 15.96 5.14
CA LYS A 50 -15.16 16.09 3.96
C LYS A 50 -14.40 17.40 4.05
N VAL A 51 -13.13 17.33 4.46
CA VAL A 51 -12.25 18.50 4.63
C VAL A 51 -11.99 19.14 3.27
N TRP A 52 -11.69 18.32 2.26
CA TRP A 52 -11.52 18.75 0.89
C TRP A 52 -11.67 17.57 -0.09
N HIS A 53 -11.77 17.89 -1.38
CA HIS A 53 -11.74 16.91 -2.47
C HIS A 53 -10.97 17.45 -3.67
N ALA A 54 -10.52 16.55 -4.56
CA ALA A 54 -9.79 16.88 -5.77
C ALA A 54 -10.05 15.86 -6.89
N GLU A 55 -9.89 16.30 -8.14
CA GLU A 55 -9.84 15.43 -9.31
C GLU A 55 -8.39 15.21 -9.74
N VAL A 56 -7.93 13.96 -9.69
CA VAL A 56 -6.54 13.58 -9.97
C VAL A 56 -6.39 12.68 -11.20
N GLY A 57 -7.51 12.36 -11.87
CA GLY A 57 -7.53 11.50 -13.05
C GLY A 57 -7.39 10.01 -12.74
N LEU A 58 -7.42 9.20 -13.79
CA LEU A 58 -7.55 7.73 -13.74
C LEU A 58 -6.34 7.07 -13.05
N GLY A 59 -6.57 5.94 -12.40
CA GLY A 59 -5.51 5.05 -11.92
C GLY A 59 -5.74 4.52 -10.51
N PHE A 60 -4.77 3.78 -9.96
CA PHE A 60 -4.90 3.10 -8.67
C PHE A 60 -3.79 3.44 -7.67
N SER A 61 -3.03 4.51 -7.94
CA SER A 61 -2.10 5.05 -6.96
C SER A 61 -2.83 5.38 -5.67
N SER A 62 -2.28 4.93 -4.54
CA SER A 62 -2.74 5.38 -3.22
C SER A 62 -2.20 6.78 -2.94
N VAL A 63 -2.73 7.41 -1.90
CA VAL A 63 -2.26 8.71 -1.43
C VAL A 63 -1.22 8.48 -0.34
N VAL A 64 -0.11 9.20 -0.39
CA VAL A 64 0.85 9.24 0.72
C VAL A 64 0.81 10.63 1.33
N GLU A 65 0.89 10.71 2.65
CA GLU A 65 1.04 11.97 3.36
C GLU A 65 2.39 11.99 4.06
N ALA A 66 3.18 13.04 3.86
CA ALA A 66 4.42 13.26 4.57
C ALA A 66 4.71 14.75 4.69
N ASN A 67 5.25 15.19 5.82
CA ASN A 67 5.66 16.59 6.05
C ASN A 67 4.56 17.61 5.69
N GLY A 68 3.30 17.33 6.06
CA GLY A 68 2.16 18.21 5.80
C GLY A 68 1.69 18.28 4.34
N HIS A 69 2.18 17.40 3.48
CA HIS A 69 1.80 17.32 2.07
C HIS A 69 1.22 15.96 1.71
N ALA A 70 0.18 15.95 0.87
CA ALA A 70 -0.41 14.74 0.31
C ALA A 70 0.00 14.58 -1.17
N TYR A 71 0.40 13.37 -1.55
CA TYR A 71 0.88 13.05 -2.90
C TYR A 71 0.14 11.87 -3.50
N THR A 72 -0.19 11.95 -4.79
CA THR A 72 -0.75 10.84 -5.56
C THR A 72 -0.47 11.07 -7.04
N GLN A 73 -0.41 9.98 -7.81
CA GLN A 73 -0.37 10.06 -9.27
C GLN A 73 -1.70 9.65 -9.90
N GLY A 74 -2.00 10.26 -11.04
CA GLY A 74 -3.15 9.90 -11.86
C GLY A 74 -2.94 10.26 -13.32
N TYR A 75 -3.93 9.94 -14.14
CA TYR A 75 -3.75 9.89 -15.59
C TYR A 75 -4.90 10.54 -16.34
N SER A 76 -4.56 11.29 -17.38
CA SER A 76 -5.51 11.89 -18.31
C SER A 76 -4.84 12.21 -19.64
N ASN A 77 -5.54 12.01 -20.76
CA ASN A 77 -5.14 12.52 -22.09
C ASN A 77 -3.68 12.18 -22.49
N GLY A 78 -3.26 10.92 -22.36
CA GLY A 78 -1.90 10.51 -22.75
C GLY A 78 -0.80 10.86 -21.76
N LYS A 79 -1.14 11.41 -20.58
CA LYS A 79 -0.17 11.94 -19.63
C LYS A 79 -0.44 11.42 -18.23
N ASN A 80 0.62 11.02 -17.54
CA ASN A 80 0.58 10.87 -16.09
C ASN A 80 0.85 12.22 -15.43
N THR A 81 0.26 12.43 -14.26
CA THR A 81 0.43 13.61 -13.43
C THR A 81 0.72 13.16 -12.01
N ILE A 82 1.81 13.65 -11.42
CA ILE A 82 2.04 13.59 -9.97
C ILE A 82 1.52 14.90 -9.37
N PHE A 83 0.69 14.78 -8.33
CA PHE A 83 0.12 15.90 -7.59
C PHE A 83 0.75 16.00 -6.21
N CYS A 84 0.95 17.23 -5.74
CA CYS A 84 1.27 17.57 -4.37
C CYS A 84 0.24 18.58 -3.87
N PHE A 85 -0.40 18.25 -2.74
CA PHE A 85 -1.39 19.08 -2.08
C PHE A 85 -0.91 19.45 -0.68
N GLN A 86 -1.31 20.60 -0.16
CA GLN A 86 -1.29 20.84 1.28
C GLN A 86 -2.28 19.87 1.94
N ALA A 87 -1.81 19.05 2.88
CA ALA A 87 -2.61 17.98 3.49
C ALA A 87 -3.87 18.52 4.19
N GLU A 88 -3.76 19.68 4.82
CA GLU A 88 -4.86 20.29 5.58
C GLU A 88 -5.96 20.89 4.70
N THR A 89 -5.59 21.47 3.56
CA THR A 89 -6.50 22.33 2.78
C THR A 89 -6.85 21.77 1.40
N GLY A 90 -6.09 20.78 0.91
CA GLY A 90 -6.25 20.25 -0.45
C GLY A 90 -5.79 21.22 -1.54
N LYS A 91 -5.18 22.37 -1.18
CA LYS A 91 -4.62 23.30 -2.17
C LYS A 91 -3.44 22.64 -2.87
N VAL A 92 -3.45 22.66 -4.20
CA VAL A 92 -2.32 22.20 -5.01
C VAL A 92 -1.10 23.07 -4.73
N VAL A 93 -0.03 22.47 -4.23
CA VAL A 93 1.28 23.15 -4.08
C VAL A 93 2.01 23.12 -5.41
N TRP A 94 2.07 21.94 -6.03
CA TRP A 94 2.60 21.77 -7.37
C TRP A 94 1.99 20.51 -8.02
N LYS A 95 2.04 20.46 -9.36
CA LYS A 95 1.78 19.23 -10.12
C LYS A 95 2.76 19.14 -11.28
N LYS A 96 3.19 17.94 -11.63
CA LYS A 96 4.08 17.69 -12.77
C LYS A 96 3.44 16.67 -13.69
N GLN A 97 3.36 16.99 -14.98
CA GLN A 97 2.85 16.11 -16.02
C GLN A 97 3.98 15.60 -16.89
N TYR A 98 3.87 14.34 -17.31
CA TYR A 98 4.82 13.72 -18.24
C TYR A 98 4.07 12.78 -19.20
N PRO A 99 4.55 12.65 -20.45
CA PRO A 99 3.97 11.72 -21.40
C PRO A 99 4.00 10.29 -20.85
N SER A 100 2.89 9.58 -20.98
CA SER A 100 2.80 8.16 -20.66
C SER A 100 1.70 7.56 -21.52
N PRO A 101 2.02 7.07 -22.74
CA PRO A 101 1.03 6.44 -23.59
C PRO A 101 0.32 5.29 -22.85
N LEU A 102 -1.00 5.19 -22.99
CA LEU A 102 -1.70 3.96 -22.60
C LEU A 102 -1.25 2.86 -23.55
N GLY A 103 -0.78 1.74 -23.02
CA GLY A 103 -0.53 0.56 -23.85
C GLY A 103 -1.82 -0.18 -24.17
N ASP A 104 -1.70 -1.22 -25.00
CA ASP A 104 -2.81 -2.13 -25.26
C ASP A 104 -3.14 -2.92 -23.98
N ASN A 105 -4.42 -3.14 -23.71
CA ASN A 105 -4.95 -3.82 -22.52
C ASN A 105 -4.78 -3.02 -21.21
N PHE A 106 -5.20 -1.76 -21.14
CA PHE A 106 -5.37 -1.10 -19.85
C PHE A 106 -6.86 -1.00 -19.55
N PHE A 107 -7.33 -1.73 -18.54
CA PHE A 107 -8.75 -1.78 -18.14
C PHE A 107 -9.42 -0.40 -18.13
N LYS A 108 -9.09 0.43 -17.13
CA LYS A 108 -9.40 1.89 -17.07
C LYS A 108 -8.20 2.78 -17.39
N GLY A 109 -6.98 2.25 -17.31
CA GLY A 109 -5.76 3.06 -17.50
C GLY A 109 -5.19 3.68 -16.23
N GLY A 110 -4.06 4.38 -16.41
CA GLY A 110 -3.37 5.14 -15.38
C GLY A 110 -2.35 4.39 -14.53
N SER A 111 -1.62 5.17 -13.73
CA SER A 111 -0.59 4.67 -12.82
C SER A 111 -1.19 3.94 -11.62
N ARG A 112 -0.54 2.83 -11.24
CA ARG A 112 -0.92 1.98 -10.10
C ARG A 112 0.09 2.04 -8.96
N ALA A 113 1.37 2.28 -9.26
CA ALA A 113 2.38 2.48 -8.23
C ALA A 113 2.05 3.72 -7.39
N THR A 114 2.44 3.68 -6.12
CA THR A 114 2.27 4.78 -5.17
C THR A 114 3.62 5.48 -5.02
N PRO A 115 3.67 6.83 -5.02
CA PRO A 115 4.92 7.53 -4.79
C PRO A 115 5.46 7.21 -3.39
N VAL A 116 6.78 7.29 -3.23
CA VAL A 116 7.46 7.13 -1.95
C VAL A 116 8.15 8.43 -1.58
N ILE A 117 7.83 8.95 -0.41
CA ILE A 117 8.51 10.10 0.19
C ILE A 117 9.58 9.56 1.13
N LYS A 118 10.82 10.04 0.97
CA LYS A 118 11.89 9.79 1.93
C LYS A 118 12.78 11.02 1.99
N ASN A 119 12.97 11.53 3.20
CA ASN A 119 13.64 12.81 3.44
C ASN A 119 12.97 13.91 2.59
N GLU A 120 13.73 14.63 1.78
CA GLU A 120 13.22 15.67 0.88
C GLU A 120 12.90 15.17 -0.53
N ASN A 121 13.01 13.86 -0.78
CA ASN A 121 12.86 13.25 -2.10
C ASN A 121 11.53 12.51 -2.24
N LEU A 122 11.00 12.55 -3.46
CA LEU A 122 9.88 11.79 -3.94
C LEU A 122 10.37 10.87 -5.06
N TYR A 123 10.04 9.58 -4.92
CA TYR A 123 10.33 8.55 -5.92
C TYR A 123 9.04 8.02 -6.49
N LEU A 124 8.92 7.98 -7.82
CA LEU A 124 7.69 7.53 -8.48
C LEU A 124 8.00 6.66 -9.69
N LEU A 125 7.18 5.62 -9.85
CA LEU A 125 7.18 4.74 -11.02
C LEU A 125 5.89 4.92 -11.81
N SER A 126 6.02 5.15 -13.11
CA SER A 126 4.91 5.16 -14.07
C SER A 126 4.53 3.74 -14.51
N HIS A 127 3.31 3.57 -15.00
CA HIS A 127 2.87 2.30 -15.56
C HIS A 127 3.66 1.84 -16.80
N SER A 128 4.32 2.78 -17.49
CA SER A 128 5.12 2.56 -18.69
C SER A 128 6.61 2.32 -18.39
N GLY A 129 7.02 2.46 -17.13
CA GLY A 129 8.38 2.19 -16.69
C GLY A 129 9.24 3.44 -16.46
N ASP A 130 8.68 4.64 -16.57
CA ASP A 130 9.41 5.87 -16.27
C ASP A 130 9.55 6.00 -14.76
N PHE A 131 10.78 6.16 -14.30
CA PHE A 131 11.13 6.28 -12.91
C PHE A 131 11.80 7.62 -12.66
N TYR A 132 11.32 8.34 -11.65
CA TYR A 132 11.80 9.67 -11.32
C TYR A 132 12.20 9.74 -9.85
N SER A 133 13.33 10.40 -9.59
CA SER A 133 13.64 11.05 -8.33
C SER A 133 13.36 12.54 -8.46
N MET A 134 12.62 13.10 -7.53
CA MET A 134 12.18 14.48 -7.54
C MET A 134 12.31 15.09 -6.15
N ASN A 135 12.55 16.39 -6.07
CA ASN A 135 12.39 17.11 -4.81
C ASN A 135 10.90 17.17 -4.44
N ALA A 136 10.54 16.66 -3.25
CA ALA A 136 9.16 16.54 -2.81
C ALA A 136 8.48 17.90 -2.54
N LYS A 137 9.27 18.95 -2.26
CA LYS A 137 8.75 20.30 -1.94
C LYS A 137 8.34 21.08 -3.18
N ASN A 138 9.06 20.94 -4.30
CA ASN A 138 8.84 21.77 -5.48
C ASN A 138 8.63 20.99 -6.80
N GLY A 139 8.76 19.66 -6.78
CA GLY A 139 8.56 18.81 -7.97
C GLY A 139 9.66 18.95 -9.03
N LYS A 140 10.82 19.51 -8.69
CA LYS A 140 11.99 19.51 -9.56
C LYS A 140 12.51 18.07 -9.69
N ILE A 141 12.75 17.63 -10.93
CA ILE A 141 13.39 16.33 -11.18
C ILE A 141 14.86 16.43 -10.80
N ASN A 142 15.32 15.52 -9.95
CA ASN A 142 16.73 15.35 -9.61
C ASN A 142 17.42 14.51 -10.69
N TRP A 143 16.83 13.34 -10.99
CA TRP A 143 17.26 12.42 -12.03
C TRP A 143 16.08 11.52 -12.45
N SER A 144 16.23 10.86 -13.59
CA SER A 144 15.20 9.95 -14.12
C SER A 144 15.80 8.90 -15.03
N LEU A 145 15.15 7.74 -15.09
CA LEU A 145 15.45 6.69 -16.05
C LEU A 145 14.16 5.98 -16.49
N ASN A 146 14.25 5.12 -17.50
CA ASN A 146 13.18 4.24 -17.93
C ASN A 146 13.61 2.77 -17.75
N LEU A 147 12.81 2.00 -17.02
CA LEU A 147 13.10 0.61 -16.67
C LEU A 147 13.29 -0.28 -17.91
N ILE A 148 12.53 -0.03 -18.98
CA ILE A 148 12.60 -0.85 -20.20
C ILE A 148 13.86 -0.49 -20.98
N LYS A 149 14.02 0.80 -21.29
CA LYS A 149 15.12 1.31 -22.12
C LYS A 149 16.48 1.16 -21.43
N ASP A 150 16.56 1.57 -20.17
CA ASP A 150 17.84 1.75 -19.47
C ASP A 150 18.19 0.52 -18.59
N LEU A 151 17.18 -0.23 -18.13
CA LEU A 151 17.39 -1.40 -17.26
C LEU A 151 16.99 -2.74 -17.89
N ARG A 152 16.62 -2.76 -19.18
CA ARG A 152 16.18 -3.97 -19.92
C ARG A 152 14.97 -4.67 -19.29
N GLY A 153 14.16 -3.91 -18.56
CA GLY A 153 12.95 -4.39 -17.90
C GLY A 153 11.91 -4.89 -18.89
N ILE A 154 11.07 -5.81 -18.44
CA ILE A 154 9.95 -6.33 -19.20
C ILE A 154 8.67 -5.87 -18.52
N ARG A 155 7.92 -5.03 -19.24
CA ARG A 155 6.66 -4.49 -18.74
C ARG A 155 5.66 -5.63 -18.48
N PRO A 156 5.08 -5.74 -17.28
CA PRO A 156 3.96 -6.66 -17.04
C PRO A 156 2.76 -6.36 -17.93
N THR A 157 1.89 -7.34 -18.16
CA THR A 157 0.68 -7.20 -18.99
C THR A 157 -0.12 -5.94 -18.65
N TRP A 158 -0.39 -5.74 -17.36
CA TRP A 158 -1.15 -4.58 -16.88
C TRP A 158 -0.27 -3.38 -16.56
N GLY A 159 0.98 -3.32 -17.02
CA GLY A 159 1.95 -2.28 -16.70
C GLY A 159 2.55 -2.40 -15.29
N TYR A 160 3.59 -1.61 -15.01
CA TYR A 160 4.19 -1.60 -13.67
C TYR A 160 3.18 -1.09 -12.61
N ALA A 161 3.26 -1.67 -11.41
CA ALA A 161 2.39 -1.34 -10.28
C ALA A 161 3.10 -1.40 -8.92
N GLY A 162 4.17 -2.20 -8.78
CA GLY A 162 4.98 -2.22 -7.58
C GLY A 162 5.66 -0.86 -7.37
N SER A 163 5.46 -0.26 -6.19
CA SER A 163 6.17 0.97 -5.80
C SER A 163 7.65 0.64 -5.56
N PRO A 164 8.58 1.61 -5.64
CA PRO A 164 9.98 1.36 -5.29
C PRO A 164 10.12 1.07 -3.79
N LEU A 165 11.09 0.23 -3.42
CA LEU A 165 11.56 0.14 -2.04
C LEU A 165 12.69 1.14 -1.85
N VAL A 166 12.47 2.18 -1.06
CA VAL A 166 13.47 3.22 -0.81
C VAL A 166 14.06 3.05 0.59
N THR A 167 15.37 2.84 0.65
CA THR A 167 16.17 2.81 1.88
C THR A 167 17.06 4.06 1.95
N ASP A 168 17.93 4.16 2.95
CA ASP A 168 18.91 5.26 2.99
C ASP A 168 20.03 5.03 1.96
N ASP A 169 20.35 3.77 1.69
CA ASP A 169 21.51 3.37 0.88
C ASP A 169 21.13 3.03 -0.57
N SER A 170 19.87 2.67 -0.83
CA SER A 170 19.45 2.16 -2.14
C SER A 170 17.96 2.29 -2.42
N ILE A 171 17.63 2.31 -3.70
CA ILE A 171 16.27 2.18 -4.25
C ILE A 171 16.16 0.85 -4.97
N VAL A 172 15.36 -0.07 -4.45
CA VAL A 172 15.17 -1.41 -5.05
C VAL A 172 13.88 -1.46 -5.88
N ILE A 173 13.99 -1.87 -7.14
CA ILE A 173 12.89 -1.92 -8.12
C ILE A 173 12.85 -3.27 -8.83
N ASN A 174 11.65 -3.83 -8.96
CA ASN A 174 11.42 -5.00 -9.81
C ASN A 174 11.19 -4.57 -11.27
N THR A 175 12.17 -4.83 -12.12
CA THR A 175 12.14 -4.52 -13.57
C THR A 175 11.51 -5.65 -14.38
N GLY A 176 11.45 -6.87 -13.84
CA GLY A 176 11.02 -8.06 -14.57
C GLY A 176 11.94 -8.49 -15.71
N ALA A 177 13.15 -7.92 -15.82
CA ALA A 177 14.14 -8.31 -16.83
C ALA A 177 14.55 -9.79 -16.68
N LEU A 178 14.82 -10.48 -17.79
CA LEU A 178 15.12 -11.93 -17.79
C LEU A 178 16.38 -12.33 -17.02
N LYS A 179 17.35 -11.42 -16.90
CA LYS A 179 18.67 -11.67 -16.28
C LYS A 179 19.03 -10.69 -15.17
N SER A 180 18.09 -9.84 -14.75
CA SER A 180 18.27 -8.83 -13.69
C SER A 180 16.93 -8.22 -13.28
N SER A 181 16.00 -9.09 -12.87
CA SER A 181 14.63 -8.70 -12.55
C SER A 181 14.54 -7.76 -11.35
N LEU A 182 15.55 -7.73 -10.49
CA LEU A 182 15.67 -6.85 -9.34
C LEU A 182 16.92 -5.98 -9.48
N VAL A 183 16.76 -4.67 -9.31
CA VAL A 183 17.85 -3.70 -9.45
C VAL A 183 17.83 -2.78 -8.24
N ALA A 184 19.01 -2.51 -7.67
CA ALA A 184 19.21 -1.39 -6.78
C ALA A 184 19.85 -0.21 -7.51
N LEU A 185 19.32 0.98 -7.22
CA LEU A 185 19.83 2.25 -7.70
C LEU A 185 20.33 3.09 -6.53
N ASP A 186 21.33 3.92 -6.77
CA ASP A 186 21.76 4.94 -5.84
C ASP A 186 20.68 6.03 -5.70
N PRO A 187 20.28 6.41 -4.47
CA PRO A 187 19.25 7.43 -4.27
C PRO A 187 19.61 8.84 -4.77
N VAL A 188 20.91 9.14 -4.88
CA VAL A 188 21.48 10.47 -5.21
C VAL A 188 21.44 10.75 -6.69
N ASP A 189 21.87 9.80 -7.53
CA ASP A 189 22.03 10.00 -8.99
C ASP A 189 21.31 8.96 -9.86
N GLY A 190 20.81 7.88 -9.26
CA GLY A 190 20.12 6.81 -9.97
C GLY A 190 21.05 5.83 -10.69
N GLU A 191 22.36 5.86 -10.41
CA GLU A 191 23.30 4.85 -10.90
C GLU A 191 22.98 3.46 -10.36
N VAL A 192 23.31 2.43 -11.11
CA VAL A 192 23.01 1.04 -10.72
C VAL A 192 24.06 0.57 -9.73
N LEU A 193 23.62 0.27 -8.51
CA LEU A 193 24.46 -0.32 -7.46
C LEU A 193 24.66 -1.82 -7.68
N TRP A 194 23.56 -2.54 -7.93
CA TRP A 194 23.60 -3.98 -8.22
C TRP A 194 22.39 -4.43 -9.05
N ARG A 195 22.54 -5.62 -9.66
CA ARG A 195 21.51 -6.29 -10.46
C ARG A 195 21.45 -7.76 -10.07
N ASN A 196 20.26 -8.29 -9.82
CA ASN A 196 20.06 -9.69 -9.49
C ASN A 196 18.66 -10.16 -9.92
N GLY A 197 18.35 -11.44 -9.69
CA GLY A 197 17.04 -12.02 -9.95
C GLY A 197 16.77 -12.36 -11.41
N ILE A 198 15.96 -13.41 -11.60
CA ILE A 198 15.64 -14.00 -12.91
C ILE A 198 14.14 -14.15 -13.14
N TYR A 199 13.32 -13.58 -12.25
CA TYR A 199 11.88 -13.83 -12.24
C TYR A 199 11.11 -12.74 -12.96
N LYS A 200 10.02 -13.15 -13.61
CA LYS A 200 9.08 -12.20 -14.22
C LYS A 200 8.46 -11.30 -13.14
N ALA A 201 8.36 -10.01 -13.46
CA ALA A 201 7.70 -9.07 -12.58
C ALA A 201 6.23 -9.45 -12.35
N SER A 202 5.74 -9.10 -11.16
CA SER A 202 4.32 -9.09 -10.85
C SER A 202 3.93 -7.71 -10.35
N TYR A 203 2.93 -7.59 -9.48
CA TYR A 203 2.35 -6.30 -9.11
C TYR A 203 2.58 -5.91 -7.65
N SER A 204 3.25 -6.76 -6.86
CA SER A 204 3.64 -6.42 -5.49
C SER A 204 4.79 -5.39 -5.45
N THR A 205 4.88 -4.67 -4.33
CA THR A 205 5.98 -3.74 -4.03
C THR A 205 7.08 -4.53 -3.33
N PRO A 206 8.37 -4.38 -3.64
CA PRO A 206 9.42 -4.94 -2.81
C PRO A 206 9.32 -4.36 -1.38
N VAL A 207 9.45 -5.17 -0.34
CA VAL A 207 9.27 -4.73 1.06
C VAL A 207 10.51 -5.03 1.87
N LYS A 208 11.06 -4.03 2.59
CA LYS A 208 12.15 -4.27 3.55
C LYS A 208 11.64 -5.10 4.72
N ARG A 209 12.37 -6.16 5.07
CA ARG A 209 12.10 -6.95 6.27
C ARG A 209 12.43 -6.14 7.52
N GLN A 210 11.61 -6.25 8.56
CA GLN A 210 11.73 -5.37 9.72
C GLN A 210 13.02 -5.57 10.53
N LYS A 211 13.45 -6.83 10.69
CA LYS A 211 14.60 -7.20 11.53
C LYS A 211 15.91 -7.38 10.76
N TYR A 212 15.86 -7.40 9.43
CA TYR A 212 16.96 -7.88 8.58
C TYR A 212 17.30 -6.85 7.51
N ASN A 213 18.57 -6.82 7.09
CA ASN A 213 18.96 -6.06 5.90
C ASN A 213 18.60 -6.83 4.61
N GLN A 214 17.31 -7.12 4.46
CA GLN A 214 16.76 -7.96 3.40
C GLN A 214 15.48 -7.35 2.85
N CYS A 215 15.13 -7.70 1.61
CA CYS A 215 13.83 -7.38 1.04
C CYS A 215 13.07 -8.61 0.57
N LEU A 216 11.75 -8.50 0.63
CA LEU A 216 10.78 -9.45 0.11
C LEU A 216 10.41 -9.02 -1.30
N LEU A 217 10.35 -9.98 -2.23
CA LEU A 217 9.82 -9.76 -3.57
C LEU A 217 8.80 -10.82 -3.91
N PHE A 218 7.54 -10.42 -4.13
CA PHE A 218 6.47 -11.34 -4.55
C PHE A 218 6.23 -11.21 -6.05
N HIS A 219 7.02 -11.96 -6.80
CA HIS A 219 7.08 -11.97 -8.27
C HIS A 219 6.15 -13.03 -8.86
N GLY A 220 6.13 -13.20 -10.18
CA GLY A 220 5.11 -14.03 -10.86
C GLY A 220 5.18 -15.54 -10.58
N GLU A 221 6.22 -16.02 -9.90
CA GLU A 221 6.41 -17.44 -9.60
C GLU A 221 6.33 -17.77 -8.11
N GLY A 222 6.48 -16.77 -7.24
CA GLY A 222 6.56 -16.98 -5.81
C GLY A 222 7.15 -15.79 -5.08
N LEU A 223 7.51 -16.03 -3.84
CA LEU A 223 8.13 -15.09 -2.94
C LEU A 223 9.62 -15.41 -2.83
N THR A 224 10.48 -14.40 -2.98
CA THR A 224 11.91 -14.49 -2.69
C THR A 224 12.32 -13.50 -1.61
N ILE A 225 13.38 -13.84 -0.89
CA ILE A 225 14.08 -12.96 0.04
C ILE A 225 15.45 -12.65 -0.56
N HIS A 226 15.79 -11.37 -0.64
CA HIS A 226 17.07 -10.90 -1.17
C HIS A 226 17.85 -10.11 -0.13
N ASN A 227 19.18 -10.22 -0.15
CA ASN A 227 20.07 -9.31 0.58
C ASN A 227 20.00 -7.91 -0.06
N LEU A 228 19.81 -6.87 0.76
CA LEU A 228 19.74 -5.48 0.26
C LEU A 228 21.09 -4.91 -0.18
N GLU A 229 22.20 -5.47 0.29
CA GLU A 229 23.55 -5.01 -0.02
C GLU A 229 23.97 -5.36 -1.45
N ASN A 230 23.62 -6.55 -1.93
CA ASN A 230 24.10 -7.07 -3.21
C ASN A 230 23.01 -7.73 -4.09
N GLY A 231 21.78 -7.86 -3.58
CA GLY A 231 20.65 -8.44 -4.29
C GLY A 231 20.60 -9.97 -4.29
N ASP A 232 21.54 -10.66 -3.64
CA ASP A 232 21.58 -12.13 -3.64
C ASP A 232 20.30 -12.73 -3.08
N GLU A 233 19.74 -13.71 -3.80
CA GLU A 233 18.61 -14.50 -3.32
C GLU A 233 19.07 -15.40 -2.15
N LEU A 234 18.43 -15.23 -1.00
CA LEU A 234 18.73 -15.97 0.23
C LEU A 234 17.77 -17.16 0.42
N ALA A 235 16.51 -16.98 0.02
CA ALA A 235 15.47 -17.98 0.18
C ALA A 235 14.35 -17.75 -0.84
N SER A 236 13.67 -18.83 -1.23
CA SER A 236 12.51 -18.74 -2.11
C SER A 236 11.41 -19.74 -1.75
N TYR A 237 10.17 -19.31 -1.95
CA TYR A 237 8.98 -20.12 -1.83
C TYR A 237 8.11 -19.97 -3.07
N GLN A 238 7.87 -21.09 -3.75
CA GLN A 238 7.04 -21.08 -4.95
C GLN A 238 5.56 -20.87 -4.62
N HIS A 239 4.96 -19.86 -5.24
CA HIS A 239 3.54 -19.53 -5.15
C HIS A 239 3.03 -19.06 -6.51
N LYS A 240 3.19 -19.91 -7.52
CA LYS A 240 2.78 -19.65 -8.90
C LYS A 240 1.26 -19.70 -9.05
N THR A 241 0.68 -18.68 -9.66
CA THR A 241 -0.72 -18.61 -10.08
C THR A 241 -0.86 -18.91 -11.57
N ARG A 242 -2.09 -19.17 -12.04
CA ARG A 242 -2.38 -19.46 -13.46
C ARG A 242 -1.84 -18.38 -14.41
N TYR A 243 -1.84 -17.12 -13.98
CA TYR A 243 -1.46 -15.96 -14.80
C TYR A 243 -0.17 -15.28 -14.34
N GLY A 244 0.55 -15.83 -13.34
CA GLY A 244 1.73 -15.19 -12.75
C GLY A 244 1.42 -13.85 -12.05
N ILE A 245 0.18 -13.68 -11.57
CA ILE A 245 -0.30 -12.48 -10.90
C ILE A 245 -0.27 -12.71 -9.39
N ASN A 246 0.63 -12.00 -8.73
CA ASN A 246 0.83 -11.90 -7.28
C ASN A 246 0.87 -10.39 -6.96
N ALA A 247 -0.26 -9.83 -6.51
CA ALA A 247 -0.43 -8.38 -6.34
C ALA A 247 -0.62 -7.93 -4.89
N SER A 248 -1.34 -8.71 -4.07
CA SER A 248 -1.40 -8.50 -2.61
C SER A 248 0.00 -8.46 -2.02
N GLN A 249 0.28 -7.49 -1.14
CA GLN A 249 1.57 -7.47 -0.45
C GLN A 249 1.72 -8.70 0.47
N PRO A 250 2.89 -9.35 0.53
CA PRO A 250 3.21 -10.32 1.57
C PRO A 250 3.14 -9.66 2.95
N LEU A 251 2.56 -10.36 3.91
CA LEU A 251 2.45 -9.89 5.30
C LEU A 251 3.51 -10.59 6.15
N GLU A 252 4.51 -9.84 6.61
CA GLU A 252 5.55 -10.33 7.53
C GLU A 252 5.01 -10.38 8.97
N ILE A 253 5.20 -11.53 9.63
CA ILE A 253 4.76 -11.85 10.99
C ILE A 253 5.94 -12.49 11.73
N ALA A 254 6.80 -11.64 12.30
CA ALA A 254 8.13 -12.02 12.75
C ALA A 254 8.93 -12.67 11.60
N ASP A 255 9.29 -13.95 11.73
CA ASP A 255 10.08 -14.66 10.71
C ASP A 255 9.21 -15.47 9.75
N ARG A 256 7.89 -15.35 9.87
CA ARG A 256 6.91 -16.00 9.01
C ARG A 256 6.33 -14.98 8.04
N ILE A 257 6.00 -15.42 6.85
CA ILE A 257 5.42 -14.56 5.82
C ILE A 257 4.14 -15.22 5.31
N LEU A 258 3.04 -14.48 5.41
CA LEU A 258 1.78 -14.85 4.80
C LEU A 258 1.74 -14.30 3.38
N VAL A 259 1.53 -15.19 2.42
CA VAL A 259 1.27 -14.84 1.01
C VAL A 259 -0.15 -15.24 0.63
N SER A 260 -0.77 -14.45 -0.24
CA SER A 260 -2.12 -14.71 -0.73
C SER A 260 -2.25 -14.30 -2.19
N SER A 261 -2.92 -15.12 -2.98
CA SER A 261 -3.23 -14.80 -4.38
C SER A 261 -4.51 -15.50 -4.84
N ALA A 262 -5.28 -14.81 -5.69
CA ALA A 262 -6.48 -15.35 -6.33
C ALA A 262 -6.13 -16.35 -7.45
N TYR A 263 -7.01 -16.49 -8.44
CA TYR A 263 -6.82 -17.43 -9.56
C TYR A 263 -6.70 -18.89 -9.11
N GLY A 264 -7.47 -19.24 -8.07
CA GLY A 264 -7.49 -20.57 -7.48
C GLY A 264 -6.27 -20.93 -6.63
N LYS A 265 -5.39 -19.97 -6.30
CA LYS A 265 -4.14 -20.28 -5.59
C LYS A 265 -4.28 -20.36 -4.07
N GLY A 266 -5.02 -19.44 -3.45
CA GLY A 266 -5.21 -19.44 -2.00
C GLY A 266 -4.15 -18.64 -1.24
N SER A 267 -3.95 -19.01 0.02
CA SER A 267 -3.01 -18.39 0.94
C SER A 267 -2.09 -19.44 1.58
N ALA A 268 -0.90 -19.02 1.99
CA ALA A 268 0.05 -19.87 2.70
C ALA A 268 0.86 -19.06 3.72
N LEU A 269 1.06 -19.62 4.91
CA LEU A 269 2.02 -19.10 5.88
C LEU A 269 3.30 -19.93 5.80
N VAL A 270 4.42 -19.25 5.61
CA VAL A 270 5.72 -19.87 5.40
C VAL A 270 6.72 -19.28 6.38
N ASP A 271 7.45 -20.14 7.07
CA ASP A 271 8.52 -19.79 8.00
C ASP A 271 9.84 -19.62 7.23
N PHE A 272 10.47 -18.46 7.42
CA PHE A 272 11.75 -18.04 6.85
C PHE A 272 12.78 -17.73 7.94
N SER A 273 12.70 -18.38 9.10
CA SER A 273 13.74 -18.36 10.15
C SER A 273 15.08 -18.93 9.67
N SER A 274 15.10 -19.65 8.55
CA SER A 274 16.30 -20.08 7.83
C SER A 274 16.14 -19.88 6.33
N ASN A 275 17.25 -20.04 5.58
CA ASN A 275 17.24 -20.02 4.11
C ASN A 275 16.50 -21.22 3.48
N SER A 276 16.09 -22.20 4.27
CA SER A 276 15.26 -23.33 3.86
C SER A 276 13.82 -23.14 4.36
N PRO A 277 12.95 -22.47 3.60
CA PRO A 277 11.63 -22.09 4.08
C PRO A 277 10.74 -23.29 4.35
N LYS A 278 10.00 -23.25 5.46
CA LYS A 278 9.06 -24.30 5.87
C LYS A 278 7.64 -23.80 5.76
N VAL A 279 6.82 -24.47 4.95
CA VAL A 279 5.39 -24.21 4.92
C VAL A 279 4.75 -24.67 6.22
N LEU A 280 4.08 -23.76 6.93
CA LEU A 280 3.35 -24.08 8.16
C LEU A 280 1.93 -24.55 7.84
N TRP A 281 1.25 -23.86 6.92
CA TRP A 281 -0.04 -24.28 6.38
C TRP A 281 -0.32 -23.64 5.01
N LYS A 282 -1.28 -24.21 4.29
CA LYS A 282 -1.89 -23.66 3.08
C LYS A 282 -3.40 -23.75 3.17
N THR A 283 -4.11 -22.82 2.54
CA THR A 283 -5.57 -22.83 2.46
C THR A 283 -6.06 -22.21 1.17
N GLU A 284 -7.04 -22.82 0.52
CA GLU A 284 -7.73 -22.26 -0.65
C GLU A 284 -9.01 -21.50 -0.26
N LYS A 285 -9.37 -21.51 1.02
CA LYS A 285 -10.62 -20.92 1.53
C LYS A 285 -10.64 -19.40 1.46
N VAL A 286 -9.47 -18.78 1.47
CA VAL A 286 -9.29 -17.33 1.30
C VAL A 286 -8.11 -17.05 0.39
N SER A 287 -8.29 -16.05 -0.45
CA SER A 287 -7.36 -15.63 -1.48
C SER A 287 -7.60 -14.16 -1.80
N SER A 288 -6.61 -13.32 -1.56
CA SER A 288 -6.67 -11.91 -1.90
C SER A 288 -6.02 -11.69 -3.25
N GLN A 289 -6.78 -11.11 -4.18
CA GLN A 289 -6.24 -10.78 -5.50
C GLN A 289 -5.39 -9.52 -5.46
N ILE A 290 -5.93 -8.44 -4.89
CA ILE A 290 -5.37 -7.08 -4.97
C ILE A 290 -5.09 -6.52 -3.58
N ALA A 291 -6.12 -6.50 -2.72
CA ALA A 291 -6.00 -5.93 -1.38
C ALA A 291 -5.03 -6.72 -0.50
N SER A 292 -4.09 -6.00 0.12
CA SER A 292 -3.18 -6.54 1.12
C SER A 292 -3.93 -6.81 2.43
N GLN A 293 -3.46 -7.82 3.17
CA GLN A 293 -4.02 -8.16 4.48
C GLN A 293 -3.41 -7.31 5.59
N VAL A 294 -4.13 -7.18 6.70
CA VAL A 294 -3.67 -6.54 7.94
C VAL A 294 -3.70 -7.54 9.10
N LEU A 295 -2.81 -7.34 10.07
CA LEU A 295 -2.68 -8.17 11.27
C LEU A 295 -3.17 -7.40 12.50
N ASN A 296 -4.07 -7.99 13.29
CA ASN A 296 -4.39 -7.52 14.64
C ASN A 296 -4.42 -8.70 15.61
N GLU A 297 -3.59 -8.67 16.65
CA GLU A 297 -3.61 -9.63 17.77
C GLU A 297 -3.62 -11.12 17.35
N GLY A 298 -2.83 -11.49 16.35
CA GLY A 298 -2.75 -12.88 15.85
C GLY A 298 -3.85 -13.26 14.84
N PHE A 299 -4.70 -12.32 14.46
CA PHE A 299 -5.73 -12.51 13.45
C PHE A 299 -5.45 -11.68 12.21
N VAL A 300 -5.61 -12.32 11.06
CA VAL A 300 -5.42 -11.68 9.76
C VAL A 300 -6.78 -11.30 9.18
N PHE A 301 -6.88 -10.07 8.69
CA PHE A 301 -8.06 -9.55 8.02
C PHE A 301 -7.71 -9.14 6.60
N GLY A 302 -8.59 -9.41 5.66
CA GLY A 302 -8.36 -9.12 4.25
C GLY A 302 -9.62 -9.30 3.43
N ILE A 303 -9.49 -9.04 2.13
CA ILE A 303 -10.54 -9.30 1.16
C ILE A 303 -10.23 -10.60 0.42
N HIS A 304 -11.14 -11.56 0.49
CA HIS A 304 -11.13 -12.75 -0.33
C HIS A 304 -11.97 -12.49 -1.58
N GLY A 305 -11.42 -12.80 -2.76
CA GLY A 305 -12.19 -12.74 -3.99
C GLY A 305 -11.32 -12.63 -5.23
N GLN A 306 -11.99 -12.58 -6.37
CA GLN A 306 -11.37 -12.36 -7.67
C GLN A 306 -12.24 -11.44 -8.54
N ALA A 307 -11.58 -10.64 -9.38
CA ALA A 307 -12.18 -9.65 -10.25
C ALA A 307 -12.95 -10.32 -11.39
N GLY A 308 -13.73 -9.50 -12.10
CA GLY A 308 -14.66 -9.96 -13.12
C GLY A 308 -15.95 -10.48 -12.47
N SER A 309 -16.60 -11.46 -13.10
CA SER A 309 -17.91 -11.96 -12.67
C SER A 309 -17.94 -12.51 -11.24
N SER A 310 -16.79 -12.85 -10.66
CA SER A 310 -16.68 -13.38 -9.30
C SER A 310 -16.63 -12.31 -8.21
N SER A 311 -16.48 -11.01 -8.52
CA SER A 311 -16.29 -9.97 -7.49
C SER A 311 -17.47 -9.85 -6.53
N ARG A 312 -18.69 -10.11 -7.02
CA ARG A 312 -19.92 -10.16 -6.20
C ARG A 312 -19.92 -11.21 -5.08
N PHE A 313 -19.04 -12.21 -5.17
CA PHE A 313 -18.89 -13.26 -4.16
C PHE A 313 -17.76 -12.94 -3.16
N ALA A 314 -17.04 -11.84 -3.35
CA ALA A 314 -15.96 -11.44 -2.48
C ALA A 314 -16.44 -11.13 -1.06
N THR A 315 -15.57 -11.40 -0.10
CA THR A 315 -15.85 -11.28 1.33
C THR A 315 -14.70 -10.59 2.04
N LEU A 316 -15.05 -9.74 3.02
CA LEU A 316 -14.14 -9.44 4.12
C LEU A 316 -14.02 -10.69 5.00
N PHE A 317 -12.81 -11.10 5.35
CA PHE A 317 -12.58 -12.27 6.18
C PHE A 317 -11.75 -11.97 7.42
N CYS A 318 -11.88 -12.84 8.42
CA CYS A 318 -10.93 -12.99 9.52
C CYS A 318 -10.38 -14.42 9.52
N LEU A 319 -9.06 -14.55 9.69
CA LEU A 319 -8.34 -15.81 9.73
C LEU A 319 -7.45 -15.88 10.98
N ASP A 320 -7.48 -17.01 11.67
CA ASP A 320 -6.54 -17.36 12.73
C ASP A 320 -5.19 -17.70 12.09
N VAL A 321 -4.16 -16.88 12.37
CA VAL A 321 -2.86 -17.00 11.69
C VAL A 321 -2.15 -18.30 12.03
N GLU A 322 -2.30 -18.81 13.26
CA GLU A 322 -1.60 -20.00 13.71
C GLU A 322 -2.22 -21.25 13.10
N LYS A 323 -3.56 -21.28 13.01
CA LYS A 323 -4.31 -22.45 12.54
C LYS A 323 -4.58 -22.45 11.05
N GLY A 324 -4.37 -21.33 10.35
CA GLY A 324 -4.73 -21.18 8.94
C GLY A 324 -6.25 -21.31 8.70
N ARG A 325 -7.06 -21.06 9.73
CA ARG A 325 -8.51 -21.30 9.72
C ARG A 325 -9.27 -19.99 9.63
N VAL A 326 -10.18 -19.91 8.68
CA VAL A 326 -11.13 -18.79 8.57
C VAL A 326 -12.13 -18.86 9.73
N LEU A 327 -12.26 -17.76 10.48
CA LEU A 327 -13.15 -17.66 11.63
C LEU A 327 -14.52 -17.09 11.24
N TRP A 328 -14.53 -16.05 10.40
CA TRP A 328 -15.75 -15.48 9.85
C TRP A 328 -15.50 -14.85 8.48
N GLN A 329 -16.58 -14.68 7.71
CA GLN A 329 -16.59 -13.97 6.43
C GLN A 329 -17.86 -13.13 6.29
N LYS A 330 -17.76 -11.98 5.62
CA LYS A 330 -18.88 -11.07 5.36
C LYS A 330 -18.84 -10.58 3.91
N LYS A 331 -19.92 -10.81 3.16
CA LYS A 331 -20.12 -10.28 1.81
C LYS A 331 -20.45 -8.77 1.83
N GLY A 332 -20.33 -8.12 0.68
CA GLY A 332 -20.78 -6.74 0.46
C GLY A 332 -19.66 -5.72 0.27
N PHE A 333 -18.41 -6.16 0.13
CA PHE A 333 -17.26 -5.26 -0.04
C PHE A 333 -16.62 -5.30 -1.44
N GLY A 334 -17.02 -6.25 -2.29
CA GLY A 334 -16.35 -6.50 -3.58
C GLY A 334 -14.86 -6.76 -3.39
N LEU A 335 -14.03 -6.37 -4.37
CA LEU A 335 -12.58 -6.33 -4.20
C LEU A 335 -12.08 -5.01 -3.60
N GLY A 336 -12.81 -4.49 -2.62
CA GLY A 336 -12.38 -3.36 -1.83
C GLY A 336 -11.02 -3.56 -1.16
N SER A 337 -10.64 -2.63 -0.32
CA SER A 337 -9.36 -2.61 0.38
C SER A 337 -9.56 -2.45 1.88
N VAL A 338 -8.55 -2.78 2.68
CA VAL A 338 -8.60 -2.69 4.14
C VAL A 338 -7.29 -2.13 4.67
N ILE A 339 -7.40 -1.23 5.65
CA ILE A 339 -6.30 -0.81 6.53
C ILE A 339 -6.71 -1.01 7.99
N LEU A 340 -5.74 -1.06 8.90
CA LEU A 340 -5.95 -1.15 10.34
C LEU A 340 -5.61 0.18 11.01
N VAL A 341 -6.55 0.76 11.76
CA VAL A 341 -6.35 1.98 12.54
C VAL A 341 -7.01 1.79 13.90
N ASP A 342 -6.27 1.96 14.99
CA ASP A 342 -6.84 1.91 16.35
C ASP A 342 -7.76 0.68 16.59
N LYS A 343 -7.22 -0.52 16.32
CA LYS A 343 -7.92 -1.82 16.39
C LYS A 343 -9.22 -1.91 15.59
N THR A 344 -9.37 -1.05 14.58
CA THR A 344 -10.55 -0.94 13.72
C THR A 344 -10.11 -1.16 12.28
N LEU A 345 -10.80 -2.05 11.57
CA LEU A 345 -10.66 -2.20 10.14
C LEU A 345 -11.38 -1.03 9.47
N VAL A 346 -10.63 -0.27 8.69
CA VAL A 346 -11.18 0.77 7.81
C VAL A 346 -11.22 0.16 6.41
N VAL A 347 -12.42 -0.17 5.95
CA VAL A 347 -12.65 -0.92 4.72
C VAL A 347 -13.27 0.00 3.68
N LEU A 348 -12.64 0.14 2.52
CA LEU A 348 -13.24 0.81 1.37
C LEU A 348 -13.78 -0.25 0.42
N SER A 349 -15.08 -0.25 0.16
CA SER A 349 -15.70 -1.21 -0.76
C SER A 349 -15.41 -0.86 -2.23
N GLU A 350 -15.54 -1.85 -3.11
CA GLU A 350 -15.41 -1.68 -4.56
C GLU A 350 -16.35 -0.59 -5.14
N GLU A 351 -17.49 -0.36 -4.48
CA GLU A 351 -18.51 0.61 -4.86
C GLU A 351 -18.36 1.97 -4.12
N GLY A 352 -17.27 2.15 -3.34
CA GLY A 352 -16.94 3.45 -2.73
C GLY A 352 -17.54 3.73 -1.36
N GLU A 353 -18.08 2.71 -0.70
CA GLU A 353 -18.51 2.81 0.70
C GLU A 353 -17.33 2.63 1.65
N LEU A 354 -17.20 3.53 2.63
CA LEU A 354 -16.30 3.39 3.75
C LEU A 354 -17.01 2.72 4.91
N ALA A 355 -16.52 1.58 5.39
CA ALA A 355 -17.02 0.92 6.58
C ALA A 355 -15.95 0.84 7.68
N LEU A 356 -16.38 1.04 8.91
CA LEU A 356 -15.59 0.81 10.11
C LEU A 356 -16.04 -0.50 10.75
N VAL A 357 -15.13 -1.43 10.99
CA VAL A 357 -15.44 -2.77 11.51
C VAL A 357 -14.47 -3.08 12.65
N GLU A 358 -14.94 -3.64 13.75
CA GLU A 358 -14.03 -4.08 14.82
C GLU A 358 -13.09 -5.19 14.33
N ALA A 359 -11.79 -5.04 14.58
CA ALA A 359 -10.78 -6.03 14.22
C ALA A 359 -10.73 -7.19 15.24
N ASN A 360 -11.83 -7.94 15.37
CA ASN A 360 -11.96 -9.05 16.32
C ASN A 360 -12.18 -10.41 15.65
N SER A 361 -11.86 -11.48 16.37
CA SER A 361 -11.93 -12.86 15.88
C SER A 361 -13.27 -13.56 16.14
N VAL A 362 -14.14 -12.98 16.96
CA VAL A 362 -15.39 -13.63 17.40
C VAL A 362 -16.44 -13.60 16.30
N LYS A 363 -16.72 -12.41 15.75
CA LYS A 363 -17.69 -12.22 14.67
C LYS A 363 -17.49 -10.86 13.99
N TYR A 364 -18.04 -10.76 12.78
CA TYR A 364 -18.22 -9.48 12.12
C TYR A 364 -19.06 -8.52 13.00
N LYS A 365 -18.52 -7.33 13.29
CA LYS A 365 -19.22 -6.24 13.98
C LYS A 365 -18.89 -4.91 13.30
N GLU A 366 -19.83 -4.43 12.49
CA GLU A 366 -19.76 -3.11 11.87
C GLU A 366 -20.06 -2.02 12.91
N LEU A 367 -19.30 -0.93 12.84
CA LEU A 367 -19.41 0.23 13.71
C LEU A 367 -20.09 1.39 12.99
N ALA A 368 -19.76 1.59 11.72
CA ALA A 368 -20.34 2.64 10.88
C ALA A 368 -20.10 2.34 9.39
N ARG A 369 -20.89 2.96 8.52
CA ARG A 369 -20.76 2.88 7.06
C ARG A 369 -21.23 4.19 6.39
N PHE A 370 -20.50 4.63 5.38
CA PHE A 370 -20.75 5.88 4.65
C PHE A 370 -20.47 5.72 3.16
N GLN A 371 -21.28 6.31 2.29
CA GLN A 371 -20.96 6.43 0.87
C GLN A 371 -20.06 7.64 0.65
N ILE A 372 -18.77 7.43 0.36
CA ILE A 372 -17.78 8.54 0.30
C ILE A 372 -17.20 8.78 -1.09
N LEU A 373 -17.25 7.77 -1.96
CA LEU A 373 -16.81 7.83 -3.34
C LEU A 373 -17.91 7.31 -4.25
N SER A 374 -17.86 7.66 -5.53
CA SER A 374 -18.72 7.07 -6.56
C SER A 374 -17.91 6.14 -7.47
N GLY A 375 -18.61 5.52 -8.43
CA GLY A 375 -17.99 4.64 -9.41
C GLY A 375 -17.70 3.24 -8.88
N LYS A 376 -17.02 2.45 -9.70
CA LYS A 376 -16.68 1.05 -9.44
C LYS A 376 -15.17 0.87 -9.40
N GLU A 377 -14.75 -0.28 -8.88
CA GLU A 377 -13.33 -0.69 -8.85
C GLU A 377 -12.50 0.24 -7.97
N ASN A 378 -13.08 0.66 -6.84
CA ASN A 378 -12.40 1.44 -5.81
C ASN A 378 -11.46 0.55 -4.98
N TRP A 379 -10.50 -0.10 -5.66
CA TRP A 379 -9.55 -1.06 -5.09
C TRP A 379 -8.37 -0.41 -4.36
N ILE A 380 -8.33 0.93 -4.31
CA ILE A 380 -7.23 1.70 -3.76
C ILE A 380 -7.33 1.65 -2.22
N PRO A 381 -6.29 1.24 -1.49
CA PRO A 381 -6.29 1.31 -0.03
C PRO A 381 -6.36 2.77 0.44
N PRO A 382 -7.24 3.09 1.41
CA PRO A 382 -7.22 4.38 2.09
C PRO A 382 -5.87 4.63 2.78
N THR A 383 -5.61 5.89 3.06
CA THR A 383 -4.47 6.32 3.86
C THR A 383 -4.96 7.08 5.08
N PHE A 384 -4.52 6.67 6.26
CA PHE A 384 -4.83 7.36 7.51
C PHE A 384 -3.55 8.01 8.05
N SER A 385 -3.52 9.34 8.08
CA SER A 385 -2.38 10.11 8.54
C SER A 385 -2.84 11.40 9.19
N ASN A 386 -2.26 11.73 10.36
CA ASN A 386 -2.52 12.97 11.08
C ASN A 386 -4.03 13.23 11.29
N GLY A 387 -4.75 12.17 11.66
CA GLY A 387 -6.20 12.17 11.87
C GLY A 387 -7.09 12.36 10.63
N ARG A 388 -6.49 12.41 9.44
CA ARG A 388 -7.18 12.49 8.15
C ARG A 388 -7.20 11.13 7.48
N LEU A 389 -8.30 10.85 6.78
CA LEU A 389 -8.42 9.69 5.92
C LEU A 389 -8.56 10.13 4.46
N TYR A 390 -7.65 9.65 3.63
CA TYR A 390 -7.67 9.85 2.18
C TYR A 390 -8.28 8.64 1.51
N CYS A 391 -9.28 8.88 0.67
CA CYS A 391 -9.90 7.85 -0.15
C CYS A 391 -9.94 8.32 -1.61
N ARG A 392 -9.53 7.47 -2.53
CA ARG A 392 -9.46 7.79 -3.95
C ARG A 392 -10.18 6.73 -4.79
N SER A 393 -10.97 7.18 -5.76
CA SER A 393 -11.60 6.29 -6.75
C SER A 393 -10.68 6.01 -7.93
N SER A 394 -10.95 4.92 -8.64
CA SER A 394 -10.22 4.58 -9.88
C SER A 394 -10.45 5.61 -11.00
N ASP A 395 -11.58 6.32 -10.95
CA ASP A 395 -11.96 7.39 -11.88
C ASP A 395 -11.30 8.73 -11.56
N GLY A 396 -10.61 8.83 -10.41
CA GLY A 396 -9.79 9.98 -10.06
C GLY A 396 -10.42 10.98 -9.09
N ILE A 397 -11.51 10.62 -8.43
CA ILE A 397 -12.05 11.42 -7.32
C ILE A 397 -11.26 11.10 -6.06
N LEU A 398 -10.61 12.11 -5.48
CA LEU A 398 -9.92 12.03 -4.19
C LEU A 398 -10.70 12.84 -3.15
N VAL A 399 -10.99 12.24 -1.99
CA VAL A 399 -11.58 12.91 -0.83
C VAL A 399 -10.65 12.80 0.38
N CYS A 400 -10.60 13.86 1.18
CA CYS A 400 -9.97 13.88 2.49
C CYS A 400 -11.05 14.07 3.56
N LEU A 401 -11.09 13.15 4.53
CA LEU A 401 -12.08 13.11 5.59
C LEU A 401 -11.42 13.37 6.95
N LYS A 402 -12.08 14.13 7.82
CA LYS A 402 -11.70 14.20 9.23
C LYS A 402 -12.31 13.01 9.97
N MET A 403 -11.45 12.16 10.54
CA MET A 403 -11.87 10.89 11.15
C MET A 403 -11.56 10.76 12.64
N MET A 404 -10.81 11.70 13.22
CA MET A 404 -10.64 11.81 14.67
C MET A 404 -11.76 12.64 15.30
N LYS A 405 -11.97 12.42 16.60
CA LYS A 405 -12.88 13.22 17.43
C LYS A 405 -12.48 14.68 17.48
#